data_AF-A0A0D2E2J6-F1
#
_entry.id   AF-A0A0D2E2J6-F1
#
_cell.length_a   1.000
_cell.length_b   1.000
_cell.length_c   1.000
_cell.angle_alpha   90.00
_cell.angle_beta   90.00
_cell.angle_gamma   90.00
#
_symmetry.space_group_name_H-M   'P 1'
#
loop_
_entity.id
_entity.type
_entity.pdbx_description
1 polymer ?
#
loop_
_entity_poly.entity_id
_entity_poly.type
_entity_poly.pdbx_seq_one_letter_code
_entity_poly.pdbx_strand_id
1 'polypeptide(L)'
;MADDNRPRILDDEFDFSAADLTKQFEQLLRTRRLNELEEQARTPRSASPSLGHRTSQQPLNTSQIPQSPNSIQSSRSQQQQHPPTYTSFRSHPIVPCPPQDAASLKFRNLLITLSMTPTKYENPGLLDDALTHVPIDRIYAEAEEEHNIMRVMAESKNDGSKPEWGYQDCVIKSLLRWFKRSFFTWVNNPPCSRCHGASLAQGQTPPTPDEVARGATRVELYQCTNQGCMAFERFPRYTDVWTLLETRRGRAGEFANCFSMLCRAAGARVRWVWNSEDHVWTEVYSEHQRRWVHVDPCEELWDTPRVYTEGWNRKIAYCIAFSKDGATDVTRRYVRNSRYNLPRTRCTEEVLLWIMHEIRKIRRDSLDKSVRTQLMRDDEREERELRSYVASSLANDMIHSIPGAVNQQRSDEVKTPAGAPQEAAVQWSSHSQMDHSGHRR
;
A
#
# COMPACT_ATOMS: atom_id res chain seq x y z
N MET A 1 39.36 16.86 -30.19
CA MET A 1 39.24 17.36 -28.81
C MET A 1 38.16 18.41 -28.82
N ALA A 2 36.94 18.02 -28.45
CA ALA A 2 35.81 18.94 -28.31
C ALA A 2 35.45 18.96 -26.82
N ASP A 3 35.46 20.16 -26.26
CA ASP A 3 35.15 20.47 -24.86
C ASP A 3 33.74 20.01 -24.51
N ASP A 4 33.65 19.05 -23.59
CA ASP A 4 32.39 18.58 -23.01
C ASP A 4 32.23 19.21 -21.62
N ASN A 5 31.89 20.51 -21.61
CA ASN A 5 31.60 21.25 -20.39
C ASN A 5 30.08 21.44 -20.23
N ARG A 6 29.32 20.34 -20.34
CA ARG A 6 27.91 20.32 -19.93
C ARG A 6 27.83 20.08 -18.42
N PRO A 7 27.07 20.88 -17.66
CA PRO A 7 26.88 20.61 -16.23
C PRO A 7 26.23 19.24 -16.04
N ARG A 8 26.83 18.39 -15.20
CA ARG A 8 26.30 17.07 -14.83
C ARG A 8 24.85 17.21 -14.34
N ILE A 9 23.95 16.45 -14.96
CA ILE A 9 22.52 16.45 -14.60
C ILE A 9 22.28 15.29 -13.63
N LEU A 10 21.25 15.40 -12.79
CA LEU A 10 20.84 14.38 -11.80
C LEU A 10 20.66 12.96 -12.39
N ASP A 11 20.55 12.84 -13.71
CA ASP A 11 20.36 11.59 -14.45
C ASP A 11 21.66 10.86 -14.79
N ASP A 12 22.83 11.51 -14.74
CA ASP A 12 24.13 10.88 -15.05
C ASP A 12 24.54 9.81 -14.01
N GLU A 13 23.81 9.71 -12.90
CA GLU A 13 24.03 8.71 -11.83
C GLU A 13 23.02 7.54 -11.88
N PHE A 14 22.04 7.58 -12.79
CA PHE A 14 20.92 6.61 -12.90
C PHE A 14 20.75 6.10 -14.34
N ASP A 15 21.77 5.47 -14.90
CA ASP A 15 21.72 4.96 -16.27
C ASP A 15 20.94 3.63 -16.35
N PHE A 16 19.76 3.64 -16.99
CA PHE A 16 18.87 2.48 -17.16
C PHE A 16 18.85 2.04 -18.64
N SER A 17 19.22 0.78 -18.91
CA SER A 17 19.22 0.20 -20.26
C SER A 17 17.88 -0.48 -20.61
N ALA A 18 17.29 -0.10 -21.74
CA ALA A 18 16.10 -0.77 -22.29
C ALA A 18 16.34 -2.26 -22.64
N ALA A 19 17.59 -2.67 -22.85
CA ALA A 19 17.93 -4.06 -23.16
C ALA A 19 17.76 -5.00 -21.96
N ASP A 20 17.87 -4.48 -20.73
CA ASP A 20 17.65 -5.29 -19.52
C ASP A 20 16.16 -5.60 -19.31
N LEU A 21 15.26 -4.75 -19.84
CA LEU A 21 13.81 -4.93 -19.76
C LEU A 21 13.34 -6.09 -20.65
N THR A 22 13.85 -6.18 -21.88
CA THR A 22 13.53 -7.28 -22.80
C THR A 22 13.97 -8.63 -22.22
N LYS A 23 15.16 -8.68 -21.61
CA LYS A 23 15.70 -9.90 -20.99
C LYS A 23 14.84 -10.38 -19.81
N GLN A 24 14.39 -9.46 -18.95
CA GLN A 24 13.55 -9.81 -17.80
C GLN A 24 12.17 -10.33 -18.21
N PHE A 25 11.56 -9.71 -19.23
CA PHE A 25 10.27 -10.18 -19.76
C PHE A 25 10.38 -11.56 -20.41
N GLU A 26 11.42 -11.79 -21.23
CA GLU A 26 11.68 -13.11 -21.81
C GLU A 26 11.95 -14.17 -20.75
N GLN A 27 12.69 -13.82 -19.68
CA GLN A 27 12.98 -14.74 -18.59
C GLN A 27 11.72 -15.15 -17.83
N LEU A 28 10.82 -14.21 -17.55
CA LEU A 28 9.55 -14.49 -16.86
C LEU A 28 8.64 -15.41 -17.69
N LEU A 29 8.54 -15.18 -19.01
CA LEU A 29 7.80 -16.06 -19.91
C LEU A 29 8.42 -17.46 -19.99
N ARG A 30 9.77 -17.56 -20.01
CA ARG A 30 10.47 -18.86 -19.99
C ARG A 30 10.23 -19.63 -18.70
N THR A 31 10.34 -18.98 -17.54
CA THR A 31 10.10 -19.63 -16.24
C THR A 31 8.67 -20.14 -16.13
N ARG A 32 7.67 -19.36 -16.58
CA ARG A 32 6.27 -19.79 -16.54
C ARG A 32 6.01 -20.98 -17.47
N ARG A 33 6.56 -20.95 -18.69
CA ARG A 33 6.46 -22.06 -19.65
C ARG A 33 7.13 -23.34 -19.12
N LEU A 34 8.22 -23.20 -18.38
CA LEU A 34 8.92 -24.33 -17.75
C LEU A 34 8.07 -24.94 -16.62
N ASN A 35 7.44 -24.11 -15.79
CA ASN A 35 6.54 -24.56 -14.73
C ASN A 35 5.28 -25.24 -15.29
N GLU A 36 4.70 -24.74 -16.39
CA GLU A 36 3.56 -25.36 -17.07
C GLU A 36 3.92 -26.74 -17.67
N LEU A 37 5.13 -26.87 -18.22
CA LEU A 37 5.65 -28.16 -18.72
C LEU A 37 5.93 -29.14 -17.58
N GLU A 38 6.47 -28.67 -16.45
CA GLU A 38 6.68 -29.49 -15.25
C GLU A 38 5.35 -29.96 -14.63
N GLU A 39 4.31 -29.13 -14.64
CA GLU A 39 2.97 -29.51 -14.20
C GLU A 39 2.32 -30.53 -15.14
N GLN A 40 2.47 -30.38 -16.46
CA GLN A 40 2.03 -31.39 -17.43
C GLN A 40 2.79 -32.72 -17.30
N ALA A 41 4.07 -32.67 -16.91
CA ALA A 41 4.89 -33.85 -16.66
C ALA A 41 4.58 -34.57 -15.34
N ARG A 42 3.87 -33.93 -14.40
CA ARG A 42 3.49 -34.48 -13.08
C ARG A 42 2.17 -35.27 -13.05
N THR A 43 1.66 -35.73 -14.20
CA THR A 43 0.50 -36.64 -14.21
C THR A 43 0.86 -38.00 -13.57
N PRO A 44 0.13 -38.48 -12.53
CA PRO A 44 0.39 -39.79 -11.93
C PRO A 44 -0.12 -40.90 -12.83
N ARG A 45 0.75 -41.87 -13.12
CA ARG A 45 0.39 -43.18 -13.66
C ARG A 45 -0.32 -44.00 -12.58
N SER A 46 -1.62 -44.23 -12.72
CA SER A 46 -2.29 -45.46 -12.27
C SER A 46 -3.78 -45.51 -12.68
N ALA A 47 -4.12 -46.32 -13.69
CA ALA A 47 -5.24 -47.26 -13.70
C ALA A 47 -5.50 -47.77 -15.13
N SER A 48 -5.38 -49.07 -15.34
CA SER A 48 -5.82 -49.79 -16.56
C SER A 48 -7.22 -50.44 -16.32
N PRO A 49 -7.80 -51.25 -17.23
CA PRO A 49 -8.87 -50.84 -18.13
C PRO A 49 -10.19 -51.63 -17.92
N SER A 50 -11.31 -51.18 -18.49
CA SER A 50 -12.44 -52.08 -18.75
C SER A 50 -13.20 -51.73 -20.03
N LEU A 51 -13.41 -52.78 -20.82
CA LEU A 51 -14.10 -52.90 -22.10
C LEU A 51 -15.62 -52.71 -21.98
N GLY A 52 -16.27 -52.29 -23.07
CA GLY A 52 -17.74 -52.34 -23.17
C GLY A 52 -18.38 -51.70 -24.41
N HIS A 53 -18.25 -52.39 -25.55
CA HIS A 53 -19.19 -52.46 -26.68
C HIS A 53 -19.45 -51.28 -27.68
N ARG A 54 -19.10 -51.60 -28.94
CA ARG A 54 -19.55 -51.10 -30.26
C ARG A 54 -21.08 -51.16 -30.41
N THR A 55 -21.73 -50.29 -31.20
CA THR A 55 -21.87 -50.33 -32.70
C THR A 55 -22.34 -48.96 -33.24
N SER A 56 -21.63 -48.29 -34.18
CA SER A 56 -21.78 -48.28 -35.66
C SER A 56 -23.23 -48.05 -36.15
N GLN A 57 -23.61 -47.08 -36.98
CA GLN A 57 -23.11 -46.75 -38.33
C GLN A 57 -23.49 -45.30 -38.78
N GLN A 58 -22.63 -44.70 -39.64
CA GLN A 58 -22.85 -43.52 -40.52
C GLN A 58 -23.79 -43.90 -41.73
N PRO A 59 -24.19 -43.04 -42.71
CA PRO A 59 -23.52 -41.81 -43.19
C PRO A 59 -24.35 -40.67 -43.87
N LEU A 60 -23.62 -39.60 -44.22
CA LEU A 60 -23.72 -38.71 -45.41
C LEU A 60 -24.85 -37.64 -45.57
N ASN A 61 -24.34 -36.45 -45.95
CA ASN A 61 -24.84 -35.47 -46.93
C ASN A 61 -25.71 -34.24 -46.52
N THR A 62 -25.08 -33.06 -46.74
CA THR A 62 -25.56 -31.82 -47.41
C THR A 62 -26.88 -31.13 -47.07
N SER A 63 -26.73 -29.82 -46.81
CA SER A 63 -27.58 -28.68 -47.21
C SER A 63 -28.75 -28.28 -46.32
N GLN A 64 -28.73 -27.04 -45.80
CA GLN A 64 -29.70 -25.95 -46.05
C GLN A 64 -29.82 -24.96 -44.86
N ILE A 65 -29.84 -23.68 -45.22
CA ILE A 65 -30.18 -22.48 -44.43
C ILE A 65 -31.71 -22.46 -44.18
N PRO A 66 -32.22 -21.97 -43.03
CA PRO A 66 -32.88 -20.65 -42.96
C PRO A 66 -32.50 -19.86 -41.68
N GLN A 67 -32.11 -18.59 -41.81
CA GLN A 67 -32.93 -17.38 -41.62
C GLN A 67 -33.37 -17.04 -40.18
N SER A 68 -33.07 -15.80 -39.81
CA SER A 68 -33.25 -15.08 -38.55
C SER A 68 -34.71 -14.98 -38.05
N PRO A 69 -34.92 -14.47 -36.83
CA PRO A 69 -35.42 -13.11 -36.77
C PRO A 69 -34.72 -12.17 -35.78
N ASN A 70 -34.80 -10.89 -36.15
CA ASN A 70 -34.35 -9.67 -35.48
C ASN A 70 -34.74 -9.58 -34.00
N SER A 71 -33.89 -8.93 -33.18
CA SER A 71 -34.31 -7.73 -32.43
C SER A 71 -33.16 -7.02 -31.68
N ILE A 72 -33.03 -5.74 -32.04
CA ILE A 72 -32.69 -4.58 -31.19
C ILE A 72 -31.21 -4.33 -30.86
N GLN A 73 -30.68 -3.33 -31.59
CA GLN A 73 -29.52 -2.53 -31.23
C GLN A 73 -29.75 -1.79 -29.91
N SER A 74 -28.84 -1.99 -28.96
CA SER A 74 -28.56 -1.04 -27.88
C SER A 74 -27.08 -0.68 -27.98
N SER A 75 -26.81 0.52 -28.47
CA SER A 75 -25.51 1.18 -28.47
C SER A 75 -24.98 1.33 -27.04
N ARG A 76 -24.15 0.40 -26.59
CA ARG A 76 -23.23 0.62 -25.47
C ARG A 76 -21.84 0.91 -26.05
N SER A 77 -21.45 2.16 -25.95
CA SER A 77 -20.06 2.61 -26.08
C SER A 77 -19.17 1.76 -25.17
N GLN A 78 -18.46 0.80 -25.76
CA GLN A 78 -17.35 0.14 -25.10
C GLN A 78 -16.24 1.18 -24.94
N GLN A 79 -16.19 1.83 -23.76
CA GLN A 79 -14.97 2.46 -23.30
C GLN A 79 -13.91 1.36 -23.19
N GLN A 80 -13.02 1.29 -24.18
CA GLN A 80 -11.79 0.52 -24.06
C GLN A 80 -11.02 1.07 -22.86
N GLN A 81 -11.01 0.31 -21.76
CA GLN A 81 -10.25 0.64 -20.56
C GLN A 81 -8.77 0.42 -20.86
N HIS A 82 -8.12 1.41 -21.44
CA HIS A 82 -6.67 1.40 -21.54
C HIS A 82 -6.06 1.49 -20.14
N PRO A 83 -5.03 0.68 -19.81
CA PRO A 83 -4.33 0.77 -18.54
C PRO A 83 -3.71 2.17 -18.41
N PRO A 84 -3.74 2.80 -17.21
CA PRO A 84 -3.22 4.15 -17.04
C PRO A 84 -1.75 4.24 -17.45
N THR A 85 -1.33 5.43 -17.86
CA THR A 85 -0.06 5.71 -18.57
C THR A 85 1.22 5.36 -17.79
N TYR A 86 1.10 5.05 -16.48
CA TYR A 86 2.19 4.57 -15.61
C TYR A 86 2.25 3.04 -15.48
N THR A 87 1.17 2.36 -15.86
CA THR A 87 1.07 0.88 -15.92
C THR A 87 1.28 0.34 -17.33
N SER A 88 1.22 1.20 -18.36
CA SER A 88 1.57 0.83 -19.72
C SER A 88 3.09 0.82 -19.87
N PHE A 89 3.63 -0.25 -20.46
CA PHE A 89 5.01 -0.26 -20.93
C PHE A 89 5.17 0.84 -21.98
N ARG A 90 5.65 2.03 -21.58
CA ARG A 90 6.10 3.03 -22.54
C ARG A 90 7.38 2.50 -23.18
N SER A 91 7.49 2.65 -24.50
CA SER A 91 8.72 2.35 -25.25
C SER A 91 9.87 3.31 -24.89
N HIS A 92 9.58 4.40 -24.18
CA HIS A 92 10.53 5.43 -23.79
C HIS A 92 10.54 5.61 -22.26
N PRO A 93 11.73 5.82 -21.65
CA PRO A 93 11.85 6.15 -20.23
C PRO A 93 11.06 7.42 -19.90
N ILE A 94 10.43 7.44 -18.71
CA ILE A 94 9.84 8.66 -18.16
C ILE A 94 11.00 9.56 -17.72
N VAL A 95 11.11 10.74 -18.34
CA VAL A 95 12.12 11.73 -17.99
C VAL A 95 11.52 12.68 -16.94
N PRO A 96 12.14 12.84 -15.75
CA PRO A 96 11.64 13.76 -14.73
C PRO A 96 11.59 15.21 -15.25
N CYS A 97 10.50 15.93 -14.97
CA CYS A 97 10.40 17.36 -15.31
C CYS A 97 9.88 18.20 -14.13
N PRO A 98 10.39 19.42 -13.93
CA PRO A 98 9.93 20.28 -12.84
C PRO A 98 8.47 20.72 -13.07
N PRO A 99 7.69 20.96 -11.99
CA PRO A 99 6.32 21.44 -12.10
C PRO A 99 6.26 22.84 -12.73
N GLN A 100 5.39 23.02 -13.73
CA GLN A 100 5.22 24.29 -14.44
C GLN A 100 3.85 24.94 -14.21
N ASP A 101 2.85 24.15 -13.81
CA ASP A 101 1.49 24.60 -13.58
C ASP A 101 1.13 24.69 -12.08
N ALA A 102 0.09 25.46 -11.77
CA ALA A 102 -0.34 25.73 -10.40
C ALA A 102 -0.85 24.47 -9.66
N ALA A 103 -1.44 23.49 -10.35
CA ALA A 103 -1.94 22.27 -9.71
C ALA A 103 -0.76 21.37 -9.29
N SER A 104 0.20 21.18 -10.20
CA SER A 104 1.44 20.46 -9.92
C SER A 104 2.24 21.09 -8.78
N LEU A 105 2.34 22.43 -8.73
CA LEU A 105 3.00 23.14 -7.63
C LEU A 105 2.30 22.93 -6.28
N LYS A 106 0.96 22.97 -6.25
CA LYS A 106 0.18 22.65 -5.04
C LYS A 106 0.43 21.21 -4.58
N PHE A 107 0.46 20.26 -5.52
CA PHE A 107 0.70 18.86 -5.18
C PHE A 107 2.13 18.62 -4.68
N ARG A 108 3.13 19.23 -5.31
CA ARG A 108 4.51 19.25 -4.80
C ARG A 108 4.57 19.74 -3.36
N ASN A 109 3.97 20.89 -3.06
CA ASN A 109 4.01 21.48 -1.72
C ASN A 109 3.34 20.57 -0.68
N LEU A 110 2.25 19.89 -1.06
CA LEU A 110 1.63 18.86 -0.22
C LEU A 110 2.62 17.73 0.07
N LEU A 111 3.23 17.12 -0.96
CA LEU A 111 4.14 15.99 -0.78
C LEU A 111 5.40 16.36 0.02
N ILE A 112 5.94 17.57 -0.17
CA ILE A 112 7.04 18.09 0.66
C ILE A 112 6.60 18.20 2.12
N THR A 113 5.41 18.74 2.38
CA THR A 113 4.88 18.86 3.74
C THR A 113 4.70 17.49 4.40
N LEU A 114 4.10 16.54 3.68
CA LEU A 114 3.92 15.16 4.16
C LEU A 114 5.26 14.46 4.40
N SER A 115 6.29 14.76 3.61
CA SER A 115 7.64 14.19 3.79
C SER A 115 8.30 14.55 5.12
N MET A 116 7.80 15.58 5.81
CA MET A 116 8.32 15.95 7.13
C MET A 116 7.86 14.99 8.23
N THR A 117 6.73 14.30 8.07
CA THR A 117 6.18 13.39 9.09
C THR A 117 7.21 12.39 9.63
N PRO A 118 7.86 11.55 8.79
CA PRO A 118 8.82 10.56 9.30
C PRO A 118 10.10 11.17 9.89
N THR A 119 10.45 12.41 9.53
CA THR A 119 11.65 13.07 10.08
C THR A 119 11.48 13.43 11.55
N LYS A 120 10.22 13.57 12.02
CA LYS A 120 9.92 13.83 13.43
C LYS A 120 10.23 12.65 14.33
N TYR A 121 10.35 11.44 13.77
CA TYR A 121 10.67 10.23 14.53
C TYR A 121 12.16 10.16 14.89
N GLU A 122 13.03 10.91 14.21
CA GLU A 122 14.50 10.76 14.33
C GLU A 122 15.12 11.49 15.53
N ASN A 123 14.32 11.85 16.54
CA ASN A 123 14.84 12.46 17.77
C ASN A 123 15.26 11.35 18.76
N PRO A 124 16.55 11.23 19.13
CA PRO A 124 17.02 10.12 19.98
C PRO A 124 16.33 10.05 21.34
N GLY A 125 16.11 11.20 22.00
CA GLY A 125 15.41 11.23 23.29
C GLY A 125 13.96 10.78 23.19
N LEU A 126 13.34 10.97 22.02
CA LEU A 126 12.00 10.44 21.73
C LEU A 126 11.98 8.93 21.56
N LEU A 127 12.99 8.36 20.92
CA LEU A 127 13.03 6.92 20.68
C LEU A 127 13.22 6.15 21.99
N ASP A 128 14.13 6.61 22.86
CA ASP A 128 14.39 5.96 24.15
C ASP A 128 13.18 6.01 25.07
N ASP A 129 12.51 7.16 25.16
CA ASP A 129 11.33 7.29 26.02
C ASP A 129 10.12 6.55 25.44
N ALA A 130 9.95 6.54 24.11
CA ALA A 130 8.91 5.75 23.45
C ALA A 130 9.00 4.26 23.81
N LEU A 131 10.23 3.73 23.93
CA LEU A 131 10.48 2.36 24.34
C LEU A 131 10.06 2.08 25.79
N THR A 132 10.03 3.07 26.68
CA THR A 132 9.54 2.89 28.07
C THR A 132 8.04 2.57 28.14
N HIS A 133 7.27 2.95 27.12
CA HIS A 133 5.85 2.62 27.01
C HIS A 133 5.58 1.22 26.47
N VAL A 134 6.60 0.56 25.90
CA VAL A 134 6.48 -0.76 25.28
C VAL A 134 6.88 -1.84 26.30
N PRO A 135 6.12 -2.95 26.45
CA PRO A 135 6.54 -4.08 27.25
C PRO A 135 7.60 -4.89 26.50
N ILE A 136 8.80 -4.32 26.36
CA ILE A 136 9.92 -4.82 25.56
C ILE A 136 10.15 -6.31 25.82
N ASP A 137 10.34 -6.72 27.07
CA ASP A 137 10.62 -8.12 27.42
C ASP A 137 9.58 -9.10 26.85
N ARG A 138 8.28 -8.72 26.92
CA ARG A 138 7.20 -9.52 26.36
C ARG A 138 7.26 -9.56 24.84
N ILE A 139 7.48 -8.43 24.18
CA ILE A 139 7.57 -8.35 22.72
C ILE A 139 8.72 -9.21 22.19
N TYR A 140 9.90 -9.12 22.81
CA TYR A 140 11.07 -9.88 22.40
C TYR A 140 10.92 -11.38 22.68
N ALA A 141 10.28 -11.77 23.79
CA ALA A 141 9.98 -13.17 24.08
C ALA A 141 8.98 -13.78 23.08
N GLU A 142 7.87 -13.08 22.79
CA GLU A 142 6.89 -13.53 21.78
C GLU A 142 7.52 -13.63 20.38
N ALA A 143 8.40 -12.68 20.03
CA ALA A 143 9.11 -12.68 18.75
C ALA A 143 10.11 -13.83 18.65
N GLU A 144 10.81 -14.16 19.73
CA GLU A 144 11.74 -15.29 19.78
C GLU A 144 11.02 -16.62 19.60
N GLU A 145 9.90 -16.81 20.30
CA GLU A 145 9.05 -18.00 20.13
C GLU A 145 8.57 -18.13 18.68
N GLU A 146 8.00 -17.06 18.10
CA GLU A 146 7.51 -17.06 16.71
C GLU A 146 8.63 -17.34 15.70
N HIS A 147 9.81 -16.74 15.88
CA HIS A 147 10.95 -16.96 15.00
C HIS A 147 11.51 -18.38 15.12
N ASN A 148 11.56 -18.94 16.32
CA ASN A 148 12.01 -20.31 16.56
C ASN A 148 11.07 -21.32 15.90
N ILE A 149 9.76 -21.11 15.97
CA ILE A 149 8.77 -21.93 15.25
C ILE A 149 9.03 -21.89 13.74
N MET A 150 9.24 -20.70 13.16
CA MET A 150 9.50 -20.56 11.73
C MET A 150 10.81 -21.22 11.29
N ARG A 151 11.85 -21.16 12.12
CA ARG A 151 13.12 -21.86 11.88
C ARG A 151 12.93 -23.37 11.84
N VAL A 152 12.27 -23.93 12.85
CA VAL A 152 11.99 -25.37 12.92
C VAL A 152 11.13 -25.82 11.73
N MET A 153 10.12 -25.03 11.34
CA MET A 153 9.31 -25.33 10.15
C MET A 153 10.14 -25.33 8.86
N ALA A 154 11.05 -24.37 8.69
CA ALA A 154 11.92 -24.32 7.53
C ALA A 154 12.91 -25.50 7.49
N GLU A 155 13.52 -25.84 8.63
CA GLU A 155 14.40 -27.00 8.79
C GLU A 155 13.67 -28.32 8.49
N SER A 156 12.40 -28.45 8.90
CA SER A 156 11.60 -29.66 8.69
C SER A 156 11.29 -29.96 7.22
N LYS A 157 11.33 -28.96 6.33
CA LYS A 157 11.11 -29.15 4.88
C LYS A 157 12.30 -29.82 4.19
N ASN A 158 13.49 -29.79 4.80
CA ASN A 158 14.72 -30.40 4.32
C ASN A 158 15.08 -30.09 2.84
N ASP A 159 14.66 -28.92 2.36
CA ASP A 159 14.86 -28.42 0.99
C ASP A 159 15.79 -27.19 0.95
N GLY A 160 16.41 -26.85 2.10
CA GLY A 160 17.23 -25.64 2.26
C GLY A 160 16.42 -24.35 2.36
N SER A 161 15.09 -24.44 2.53
CA SER A 161 14.24 -23.27 2.79
C SER A 161 14.72 -22.48 4.00
N LYS A 162 14.68 -21.16 3.90
CA LYS A 162 14.86 -20.24 5.02
C LYS A 162 13.53 -20.01 5.73
N PRO A 163 13.52 -19.59 7.01
CA PRO A 163 12.30 -19.11 7.65
C PRO A 163 11.69 -17.99 6.80
N GLU A 164 10.36 -17.89 6.81
CA GLU A 164 9.65 -16.89 6.02
C GLU A 164 10.00 -15.46 6.43
N TRP A 165 10.21 -15.25 7.73
CA TRP A 165 10.49 -13.94 8.34
C TRP A 165 11.72 -14.00 9.25
N GLY A 166 12.45 -12.89 9.31
CA GLY A 166 13.58 -12.73 10.21
C GLY A 166 13.12 -12.41 11.64
N TYR A 167 14.05 -12.48 12.60
CA TYR A 167 13.76 -12.15 13.98
C TYR A 167 13.21 -10.73 14.16
N GLN A 168 13.81 -9.74 13.50
CA GLN A 168 13.33 -8.35 13.55
C GLN A 168 11.91 -8.19 13.00
N ASP A 169 11.55 -8.95 11.97
CA ASP A 169 10.18 -8.97 11.44
C ASP A 169 9.20 -9.51 12.50
N CYS A 170 9.58 -10.58 13.21
CA CYS A 170 8.79 -11.14 14.32
C CYS A 170 8.62 -10.12 15.47
N VAL A 171 9.65 -9.32 15.78
CA VAL A 171 9.57 -8.23 16.78
C VAL A 171 8.50 -7.21 16.36
N ILE A 172 8.51 -6.74 15.12
CA ILE A 172 7.51 -5.78 14.65
C ILE A 172 6.11 -6.39 14.58
N LYS A 173 5.98 -7.68 14.25
CA LYS A 173 4.69 -8.40 14.28
C LYS A 173 4.14 -8.52 15.70
N SER A 174 4.97 -8.83 16.70
CA SER A 174 4.52 -8.84 18.10
C SER A 174 4.15 -7.42 18.56
N LEU A 175 4.95 -6.42 18.20
CA LEU A 175 4.66 -5.00 18.47
C LEU A 175 3.32 -4.57 17.86
N LEU A 176 3.01 -4.99 16.63
CA LEU A 176 1.74 -4.74 15.95
C LEU A 176 0.55 -5.31 16.73
N ARG A 177 0.65 -6.57 17.17
CA ARG A 177 -0.39 -7.24 17.97
C ARG A 177 -0.62 -6.52 19.29
N TRP A 178 0.45 -6.22 20.03
CA TRP A 178 0.34 -5.48 21.29
C TRP A 178 -0.24 -4.09 21.08
N PHE A 179 0.21 -3.38 20.04
CA PHE A 179 -0.24 -2.04 19.74
C PHE A 179 -1.76 -1.99 19.54
N LYS A 180 -2.29 -2.86 18.66
CA LYS A 180 -3.72 -2.91 18.35
C LYS A 180 -4.56 -3.43 19.51
N ARG A 181 -4.10 -4.47 20.20
CA ARG A 181 -4.92 -5.22 21.18
C ARG A 181 -4.83 -4.68 22.59
N SER A 182 -3.81 -3.90 22.92
CA SER A 182 -3.53 -3.52 24.31
C SER A 182 -3.12 -2.06 24.50
N PHE A 183 -2.41 -1.47 23.54
CA PHE A 183 -1.89 -0.11 23.72
C PHE A 183 -2.86 0.97 23.23
N PHE A 184 -3.34 0.88 21.99
CA PHE A 184 -3.97 1.99 21.29
C PHE A 184 -5.45 1.73 21.00
N THR A 185 -6.30 2.73 21.23
CA THR A 185 -7.76 2.59 21.16
C THR A 185 -8.35 3.32 19.96
N TRP A 186 -9.18 2.63 19.19
CA TRP A 186 -9.95 3.25 18.11
C TRP A 186 -11.07 4.13 18.67
N VAL A 187 -11.19 5.35 18.14
CA VAL A 187 -12.25 6.28 18.52
C VAL A 187 -13.01 6.73 17.29
N ASN A 188 -14.25 6.25 17.16
CA ASN A 188 -15.18 6.81 16.19
C ASN A 188 -15.77 8.12 16.72
N ASN A 189 -16.57 8.02 17.80
CA ASN A 189 -17.05 9.17 18.56
C ASN A 189 -16.52 9.04 20.00
N PRO A 190 -15.95 10.10 20.59
CA PRO A 190 -15.47 10.07 21.97
C PRO A 190 -16.64 9.88 22.95
N PRO A 191 -16.56 8.98 23.94
CA PRO A 191 -17.57 8.92 25.00
C PRO A 191 -17.54 10.19 25.85
N CYS A 192 -18.68 10.57 26.41
CA CYS A 192 -18.77 11.74 27.29
C CYS A 192 -17.91 11.56 28.55
N SER A 193 -17.10 12.55 28.93
CA SER A 193 -16.21 12.44 30.10
C SER A 193 -16.98 12.47 31.43
N ARG A 194 -18.22 12.98 31.44
CA ARG A 194 -19.04 13.11 32.66
C ARG A 194 -19.89 11.88 32.98
N CYS A 195 -20.55 11.32 31.99
CA CYS A 195 -21.51 10.22 32.18
C CYS A 195 -21.15 8.95 31.41
N HIS A 196 -20.04 8.96 30.65
CA HIS A 196 -19.58 7.86 29.80
C HIS A 196 -20.57 7.40 28.72
N GLY A 197 -21.63 8.18 28.50
CA GLY A 197 -22.62 7.94 27.46
C GLY A 197 -22.09 8.25 26.05
N ALA A 198 -22.84 7.80 25.05
CA ALA A 198 -22.56 8.08 23.66
C ALA A 198 -22.63 9.58 23.35
N SER A 199 -21.91 9.97 22.29
CA SER A 199 -21.91 11.34 21.78
C SER A 199 -22.12 11.36 20.26
N LEU A 200 -22.63 12.49 19.76
CA LEU A 200 -22.86 12.75 18.34
C LEU A 200 -22.03 13.96 17.89
N ALA A 201 -21.55 13.92 16.65
CA ALA A 201 -20.72 14.98 16.10
C ALA A 201 -21.51 16.30 15.97
N GLN A 202 -20.89 17.39 16.40
CA GLN A 202 -21.36 18.77 16.29
C GLN A 202 -20.30 19.64 15.59
N GLY A 203 -19.73 19.12 14.51
CA GLY A 203 -18.78 19.86 13.67
C GLY A 203 -17.38 20.01 14.29
N GLN A 204 -16.78 21.18 14.08
CA GLN A 204 -15.41 21.49 14.49
C GLN A 204 -15.39 22.70 15.42
N THR A 205 -14.37 22.77 16.26
CA THR A 205 -14.09 23.93 17.11
C THR A 205 -12.60 24.30 17.00
N PRO A 206 -12.22 25.57 17.16
CA PRO A 206 -10.81 25.95 17.16
C PRO A 206 -10.04 25.20 18.26
N PRO A 207 -8.81 24.72 17.98
CA PRO A 207 -7.94 24.18 19.01
C PRO A 207 -7.62 25.24 20.07
N THR A 208 -7.57 24.82 21.33
CA THR A 208 -7.08 25.65 22.45
C THR A 208 -5.56 25.81 22.37
N PRO A 209 -4.96 26.81 23.03
CA PRO A 209 -3.51 26.99 23.04
C PRO A 209 -2.73 25.75 23.49
N ASP A 210 -3.25 25.01 24.48
CA ASP A 210 -2.67 23.75 24.96
C ASP A 210 -2.73 22.63 23.90
N GLU A 211 -3.88 22.48 23.24
CA GLU A 211 -4.03 21.49 22.16
C GLU A 211 -3.11 21.80 20.97
N VAL A 212 -2.93 23.09 20.62
CA VAL A 212 -1.98 23.51 19.58
C VAL A 212 -0.54 23.19 19.99
N ALA A 213 -0.16 23.47 21.24
CA ALA A 213 1.17 23.17 21.77
C ALA A 213 1.47 21.67 21.71
N ARG A 214 0.45 20.83 21.84
CA ARG A 214 0.49 19.36 21.67
C ARG A 214 0.28 18.89 20.23
N GLY A 215 0.36 19.79 19.25
CA GLY A 215 0.35 19.44 17.83
C GLY A 215 -1.02 19.10 17.25
N ALA A 216 -2.12 19.54 17.87
CA ALA A 216 -3.45 19.47 17.26
C ALA A 216 -3.62 20.57 16.20
N THR A 217 -4.03 20.17 14.99
CA THR A 217 -4.35 21.11 13.90
C THR A 217 -5.83 21.41 13.78
N ARG A 218 -6.68 20.49 14.26
CA ARG A 218 -8.14 20.62 14.29
C ARG A 218 -8.72 19.89 15.50
N VAL A 219 -9.91 20.30 15.91
CA VAL A 219 -10.66 19.65 17.00
C VAL A 219 -12.09 19.38 16.55
N GLU A 220 -12.47 18.12 16.59
CA GLU A 220 -13.84 17.69 16.41
C GLU A 220 -14.63 17.94 17.70
N LEU A 221 -15.84 18.46 17.59
CA LEU A 221 -16.71 18.69 18.74
C LEU A 221 -17.85 17.67 18.73
N TYR A 222 -18.14 17.10 19.90
CA TYR A 222 -19.19 16.12 20.09
C TYR A 222 -20.11 16.55 21.23
N GLN A 223 -21.40 16.23 21.13
CA GLN A 223 -22.38 16.47 22.18
C GLN A 223 -22.90 15.15 22.72
N CYS A 224 -22.93 15.02 24.05
CA CYS A 224 -23.49 13.86 24.73
C CYS A 224 -24.99 13.70 24.41
N THR A 225 -25.42 12.47 24.11
CA THR A 225 -26.83 12.17 23.79
C THR A 225 -27.72 12.03 25.02
N ASN A 226 -27.13 11.94 26.22
CA ASN A 226 -27.90 11.89 27.46
C ASN A 226 -28.48 13.28 27.76
N GLN A 227 -29.81 13.38 27.70
CA GLN A 227 -30.59 14.60 27.93
C GLN A 227 -30.29 15.27 29.29
N GLY A 228 -29.93 14.49 30.32
CA GLY A 228 -29.55 15.04 31.62
C GLY A 228 -28.12 15.56 31.71
N CYS A 229 -27.28 15.27 30.71
CA CYS A 229 -25.87 15.65 30.68
C CYS A 229 -25.61 16.76 29.65
N MET A 230 -25.93 16.51 28.37
CA MET A 230 -25.73 17.43 27.23
C MET A 230 -24.35 18.09 27.13
N ALA A 231 -23.34 17.53 27.80
CA ALA A 231 -21.99 18.05 27.83
C ALA A 231 -21.32 17.91 26.46
N PHE A 232 -20.32 18.77 26.24
CA PHE A 232 -19.54 18.78 25.02
C PHE A 232 -18.18 18.13 25.23
N GLU A 233 -17.81 17.27 24.29
CA GLU A 233 -16.55 16.55 24.25
C GLU A 233 -15.71 17.02 23.07
N ARG A 234 -14.48 17.41 23.38
CA ARG A 234 -13.48 17.80 22.39
C ARG A 234 -12.69 16.57 21.98
N PHE A 235 -12.45 16.41 20.69
CA PHE A 235 -11.56 15.39 20.16
C PHE A 235 -10.50 16.03 19.26
N PRO A 236 -9.38 16.48 19.87
CA PRO A 236 -8.26 17.04 19.12
C PRO A 236 -7.57 15.99 18.27
N ARG A 237 -7.24 16.36 17.04
CA ARG A 237 -6.53 15.51 16.09
C ARG A 237 -5.04 15.79 16.17
N TYR A 238 -4.35 15.07 17.05
CA TYR A 238 -2.93 15.26 17.35
C TYR A 238 -2.03 14.66 16.26
N THR A 239 -0.99 15.41 15.91
CA THR A 239 0.08 14.94 15.00
C THR A 239 1.41 14.72 15.70
N ASP A 240 1.54 15.21 16.93
CA ASP A 240 2.69 15.01 17.78
C ASP A 240 2.67 13.61 18.40
N VAL A 241 3.74 12.86 18.22
CA VAL A 241 3.82 11.44 18.61
C VAL A 241 3.88 11.26 20.14
N TRP A 242 4.42 12.22 20.88
CA TRP A 242 4.41 12.19 22.36
C TRP A 242 3.01 12.25 22.90
N THR A 243 2.24 13.20 22.39
CA THR A 243 0.83 13.32 22.76
C THR A 243 0.05 12.06 22.40
N LEU A 244 0.42 11.35 21.33
CA LEU A 244 -0.21 10.07 20.98
C LEU A 244 0.20 8.92 21.91
N LEU A 245 1.44 8.89 22.42
CA LEU A 245 1.88 7.92 23.43
C LEU A 245 1.14 8.07 24.77
N GLU A 246 0.77 9.31 25.12
CA GLU A 246 -0.03 9.61 26.31
C GLU A 246 -1.52 9.34 26.11
N THR A 247 -2.10 9.85 25.03
CA THR A 247 -3.54 9.77 24.77
C THR A 247 -3.98 8.38 24.34
N ARG A 248 -3.10 7.62 23.67
CA ARG A 248 -3.28 6.22 23.26
C ARG A 248 -4.58 5.94 22.51
N ARG A 249 -5.05 6.91 21.74
CA ARG A 249 -6.33 6.81 21.03
C ARG A 249 -6.36 7.66 19.77
N GLY A 250 -7.18 7.26 18.81
CA GLY A 250 -7.34 7.99 17.57
C GLY A 250 -8.03 7.21 16.46
N ARG A 251 -7.78 7.62 15.22
CA ARG A 251 -8.19 6.91 13.99
C ARG A 251 -6.95 6.51 13.19
N ALA A 252 -7.14 6.04 11.96
CA ALA A 252 -6.06 5.53 11.11
C ALA A 252 -4.82 6.44 11.05
N GLY A 253 -5.02 7.77 11.00
CA GLY A 253 -3.96 8.77 11.07
C GLY A 253 -3.06 8.66 12.30
N GLU A 254 -3.67 8.72 13.47
CA GLU A 254 -2.98 8.62 14.76
C GLU A 254 -2.39 7.23 14.99
N PHE A 255 -3.10 6.17 14.57
CA PHE A 255 -2.62 4.79 14.61
C PHE A 255 -1.32 4.64 13.80
N ALA A 256 -1.34 5.03 12.52
CA ALA A 256 -0.17 4.91 11.65
C ALA A 256 1.00 5.76 12.13
N ASN A 257 0.75 6.99 12.61
CA ASN A 257 1.79 7.90 13.09
C ASN A 257 2.48 7.35 14.35
N CYS A 258 1.71 6.99 15.39
CA CYS A 258 2.26 6.46 16.63
C CYS A 258 2.97 5.11 16.42
N PHE A 259 2.36 4.21 15.65
CA PHE A 259 2.95 2.90 15.37
C PHE A 259 4.24 3.02 14.53
N SER A 260 4.26 3.88 13.51
CA SER A 260 5.48 4.14 12.72
C SER A 260 6.65 4.59 13.60
N MET A 261 6.38 5.47 14.57
CA MET A 261 7.40 5.94 15.51
C MET A 261 7.89 4.80 16.43
N LEU A 262 6.99 3.95 16.95
CA LEU A 262 7.37 2.79 17.76
C LEU A 262 8.20 1.76 16.99
N CYS A 263 7.85 1.49 15.72
CA CYS A 263 8.68 0.66 14.84
C CYS A 263 10.07 1.25 14.65
N ARG A 264 10.16 2.58 14.51
CA ARG A 264 11.43 3.29 14.38
C ARG A 264 12.27 3.21 15.65
N ALA A 265 11.63 3.27 16.82
CA ALA A 265 12.25 3.10 18.14
C ALA A 265 12.78 1.68 18.34
N ALA A 266 12.06 0.66 17.86
CA ALA A 266 12.51 -0.73 17.80
C ALA A 266 13.62 -0.99 16.76
N GLY A 267 14.16 0.06 16.13
CA GLY A 267 15.29 -0.03 15.20
C GLY A 267 14.93 -0.40 13.76
N ALA A 268 13.64 -0.47 13.39
CA ALA A 268 13.25 -0.72 12.01
C ALA A 268 13.44 0.53 11.13
N ARG A 269 13.71 0.30 9.84
CA ARG A 269 13.51 1.34 8.81
C ARG A 269 12.03 1.43 8.52
N VAL A 270 11.48 2.63 8.59
CA VAL A 270 10.04 2.87 8.51
C VAL A 270 9.71 3.88 7.43
N ARG A 271 8.60 3.65 6.75
CA ARG A 271 7.91 4.63 5.93
C ARG A 271 6.49 4.85 6.44
N TRP A 272 6.06 6.10 6.44
CA TRP A 272 4.67 6.48 6.58
C TRP A 272 4.08 6.61 5.17
N VAL A 273 3.02 5.86 4.88
CA VAL A 273 2.41 5.81 3.55
C VAL A 273 1.13 6.62 3.53
N TRP A 274 1.07 7.58 2.61
CA TRP A 274 -0.11 8.38 2.33
C TRP A 274 -0.88 7.83 1.15
N ASN A 275 -2.19 7.60 1.32
CA ASN A 275 -3.12 7.32 0.26
C ASN A 275 -4.00 8.54 -0.05
N SER A 276 -4.20 8.84 -1.33
CA SER A 276 -4.98 10.01 -1.77
C SER A 276 -6.45 9.98 -1.39
N GLU A 277 -6.99 8.82 -1.05
CA GLU A 277 -8.40 8.61 -0.76
C GLU A 277 -8.77 8.79 0.72
N ASP A 278 -7.88 9.34 1.57
CA ASP A 278 -8.07 9.54 3.03
C ASP A 278 -7.75 8.32 3.91
N HIS A 279 -6.63 7.63 3.60
CA HIS A 279 -6.09 6.60 4.47
C HIS A 279 -4.57 6.62 4.52
N VAL A 280 -4.01 6.05 5.58
CA VAL A 280 -2.57 6.06 5.84
C VAL A 280 -2.19 4.80 6.60
N TRP A 281 -0.98 4.30 6.37
CA TRP A 281 -0.46 3.11 7.02
C TRP A 281 1.07 3.16 7.07
N THR A 282 1.69 2.06 7.49
CA THR A 282 3.14 1.95 7.70
C THR A 282 3.76 0.95 6.72
N GLU A 283 4.97 1.21 6.23
CA GLU A 283 5.83 0.16 5.67
C GLU A 283 7.08 0.02 6.54
N VAL A 284 7.53 -1.21 6.74
CA VAL A 284 8.81 -1.51 7.40
C VAL A 284 9.72 -2.26 6.46
N TYR A 285 11.01 -1.98 6.47
CA TYR A 285 11.97 -2.72 5.65
C TYR A 285 12.38 -4.01 6.36
N SER A 286 12.13 -5.16 5.73
CA SER A 286 12.64 -6.45 6.21
C SER A 286 14.02 -6.67 5.62
N GLU A 287 15.05 -6.69 6.46
CA GLU A 287 16.42 -7.05 6.04
C GLU A 287 16.50 -8.52 5.59
N HIS A 288 15.66 -9.39 6.16
CA HIS A 288 15.58 -10.81 5.81
C HIS A 288 15.00 -11.03 4.42
N GLN A 289 13.87 -10.38 4.12
CA GLN A 289 13.21 -10.47 2.81
C GLN A 289 13.79 -9.49 1.78
N ARG A 290 14.62 -8.55 2.23
CA ARG A 290 15.25 -7.49 1.42
C ARG A 290 14.25 -6.65 0.64
N ARG A 291 13.12 -6.33 1.25
CA ARG A 291 12.06 -5.49 0.66
C ARG A 291 11.25 -4.76 1.73
N TRP A 292 10.49 -3.77 1.28
CA TRP A 292 9.48 -3.13 2.10
C TRP A 292 8.27 -4.05 2.29
N VAL A 293 7.76 -4.06 3.52
CA VAL A 293 6.63 -4.86 3.98
C VAL A 293 5.53 -3.93 4.41
N HIS A 294 4.33 -4.15 3.90
CA HIS A 294 3.12 -3.42 4.30
C HIS A 294 2.72 -3.77 5.73
N VAL A 295 2.40 -2.76 6.54
CA VAL A 295 1.88 -2.93 7.89
C VAL A 295 0.74 -1.95 8.16
N ASP A 296 -0.44 -2.48 8.49
CA ASP A 296 -1.59 -1.68 8.91
C ASP A 296 -1.85 -1.87 10.41
N PRO A 297 -1.50 -0.88 11.26
CA PRO A 297 -1.74 -0.96 12.70
C PRO A 297 -3.20 -0.79 13.09
N CYS A 298 -4.03 -0.18 12.25
CA CYS A 298 -5.45 -0.07 12.51
C CYS A 298 -6.13 -1.43 12.41
N GLU A 299 -5.70 -2.25 11.45
CA GLU A 299 -6.32 -3.53 11.12
C GLU A 299 -5.51 -4.75 11.60
N GLU A 300 -4.35 -4.54 12.22
CA GLU A 300 -3.39 -5.60 12.59
C GLU A 300 -2.95 -6.46 11.40
N LEU A 301 -2.73 -5.82 10.25
CA LEU A 301 -2.38 -6.52 9.02
C LEU A 301 -0.87 -6.47 8.74
N TRP A 302 -0.31 -7.63 8.41
CA TRP A 302 1.10 -7.79 8.04
C TRP A 302 1.21 -8.35 6.61
N ASP A 303 1.93 -7.63 5.75
CA ASP A 303 2.24 -8.02 4.37
C ASP A 303 1.03 -8.31 3.46
N THR A 304 -0.09 -7.62 3.68
CA THR A 304 -1.32 -7.73 2.86
C THR A 304 -1.63 -6.47 2.05
N PRO A 305 -0.74 -6.01 1.14
CA PRO A 305 -0.93 -4.74 0.43
C PRO A 305 -2.18 -4.68 -0.48
N ARG A 306 -2.75 -5.84 -0.84
CA ARG A 306 -3.96 -5.93 -1.68
C ARG A 306 -5.26 -5.78 -0.88
N VAL A 307 -5.20 -5.66 0.46
CA VAL A 307 -6.40 -5.59 1.30
C VAL A 307 -7.29 -4.40 0.93
N TYR A 308 -6.70 -3.24 0.65
CA TYR A 308 -7.46 -2.02 0.34
C TYR A 308 -8.21 -2.12 -0.99
N THR A 309 -7.56 -2.71 -2.00
CA THR A 309 -8.13 -2.82 -3.34
C THR A 309 -9.01 -4.05 -3.45
N GLU A 310 -8.47 -5.24 -3.23
CA GLU A 310 -9.21 -6.49 -3.47
C GLU A 310 -10.01 -6.96 -2.28
N GLY A 311 -9.57 -6.67 -1.06
CA GLY A 311 -10.35 -6.94 0.14
C GLY A 311 -11.53 -5.97 0.27
N TRP A 312 -11.26 -4.66 0.23
CA TRP A 312 -12.26 -3.62 0.49
C TRP A 312 -12.88 -3.01 -0.77
N ASN A 313 -12.51 -3.50 -1.95
CA ASN A 313 -13.01 -3.04 -3.24
C ASN A 313 -12.80 -1.53 -3.47
N ARG A 314 -11.72 -0.95 -2.93
CA ARG A 314 -11.41 0.48 -3.09
C ARG A 314 -10.64 0.75 -4.37
N LYS A 315 -10.94 1.89 -4.98
CA LYS A 315 -10.15 2.43 -6.08
C LYS A 315 -9.21 3.50 -5.54
N ILE A 316 -7.99 3.58 -6.04
CA ILE A 316 -6.92 4.44 -5.50
C ILE A 316 -6.17 5.12 -6.64
N ALA A 317 -5.84 6.42 -6.48
CA ALA A 317 -5.01 7.16 -7.43
C ALA A 317 -3.52 7.15 -7.03
N TYR A 318 -3.22 7.47 -5.77
CA TYR A 318 -1.84 7.61 -5.29
C TYR A 318 -1.65 6.90 -3.94
N CYS A 319 -0.57 6.12 -3.83
CA CYS A 319 0.05 5.74 -2.57
C CYS A 319 1.51 6.23 -2.58
N ILE A 320 1.85 7.22 -1.75
CA ILE A 320 3.21 7.76 -1.66
C ILE A 320 3.79 7.45 -0.29
N ALA A 321 4.94 6.78 -0.28
CA ALA A 321 5.62 6.41 0.95
C ALA A 321 6.74 7.41 1.27
N PHE A 322 6.82 7.84 2.53
CA PHE A 322 7.81 8.79 3.02
C PHE A 322 8.63 8.17 4.16
N SER A 323 9.96 8.27 4.12
CA SER A 323 10.86 7.96 5.24
C SER A 323 11.82 9.12 5.51
N LYS A 324 12.66 8.96 6.53
CA LYS A 324 13.82 9.83 6.77
C LYS A 324 14.77 9.90 5.56
N ASP A 325 14.77 8.87 4.72
CA ASP A 325 15.68 8.74 3.57
C ASP A 325 15.07 9.32 2.27
N GLY A 326 13.79 9.66 2.23
CA GLY A 326 13.16 10.24 1.04
C GLY A 326 11.72 9.79 0.80
N ALA A 327 11.32 9.78 -0.48
CA ALA A 327 9.97 9.39 -0.89
C ALA A 327 9.98 8.48 -2.13
N THR A 328 8.97 7.60 -2.21
CA THR A 328 8.75 6.68 -3.32
C THR A 328 7.27 6.58 -3.63
N ASP A 329 6.90 6.59 -4.92
CA ASP A 329 5.55 6.21 -5.35
C ASP A 329 5.39 4.70 -5.28
N VAL A 330 4.65 4.22 -4.28
CA VAL A 330 4.42 2.81 -4.00
C VAL A 330 3.05 2.34 -4.51
N THR A 331 2.34 3.15 -5.30
CA THR A 331 0.98 2.83 -5.82
C THR A 331 0.92 1.43 -6.43
N ARG A 332 1.94 1.02 -7.18
CA ARG A 332 2.01 -0.29 -7.87
C ARG A 332 2.05 -1.49 -6.90
N ARG A 333 2.45 -1.29 -5.64
CA ARG A 333 2.42 -2.34 -4.60
C ARG A 333 0.99 -2.65 -4.17
N TYR A 334 0.16 -1.62 -4.07
CA TYR A 334 -1.21 -1.66 -3.52
C TYR A 334 -2.29 -1.80 -4.59
N VAL A 335 -2.03 -1.28 -5.79
CA VAL A 335 -2.95 -1.32 -6.93
C VAL A 335 -2.34 -2.17 -8.04
N ARG A 336 -2.63 -3.47 -7.98
CA ARG A 336 -2.10 -4.49 -8.91
C ARG A 336 -3.07 -4.89 -10.00
N ASN A 337 -4.26 -4.30 -10.04
CA ASN A 337 -5.25 -4.56 -11.07
C ASN A 337 -5.86 -3.23 -11.53
N SER A 338 -5.92 -3.04 -12.84
CA SER A 338 -6.35 -1.80 -13.48
C SER A 338 -7.76 -1.35 -13.09
N ARG A 339 -8.64 -2.28 -12.70
CA ARG A 339 -10.02 -1.99 -12.26
C ARG A 339 -10.11 -1.12 -11.01
N TYR A 340 -9.05 -1.12 -10.19
CA TYR A 340 -8.95 -0.36 -8.96
C TYR A 340 -8.17 0.95 -9.13
N ASN A 341 -7.74 1.29 -10.34
CA ASN A 341 -7.06 2.56 -10.58
C ASN A 341 -8.09 3.70 -10.60
N LEU A 342 -7.75 4.80 -9.93
CA LEU A 342 -8.36 6.10 -10.18
C LEU A 342 -7.46 6.96 -11.09
N PRO A 343 -8.05 7.89 -11.85
CA PRO A 343 -7.28 8.84 -12.63
C PRO A 343 -6.33 9.68 -11.75
N ARG A 344 -5.07 9.77 -12.18
CA ARG A 344 -4.02 10.53 -11.50
C ARG A 344 -3.94 11.93 -12.10
N THR A 345 -4.74 12.84 -11.57
CA THR A 345 -4.97 14.19 -12.14
C THR A 345 -4.24 15.32 -11.42
N ARG A 346 -3.48 15.04 -10.35
CA ARG A 346 -2.81 16.09 -9.55
C ARG A 346 -1.54 16.65 -10.20
N CYS A 347 -0.86 15.86 -11.01
CA CYS A 347 0.27 16.25 -11.86
C CYS A 347 0.53 15.13 -12.89
N THR A 348 1.43 15.37 -13.85
CA THR A 348 1.90 14.30 -14.76
C THR A 348 2.87 13.35 -14.03
N GLU A 349 3.13 12.17 -14.61
CA GLU A 349 4.04 11.18 -14.02
C GLU A 349 5.50 11.66 -14.04
N GLU A 350 5.88 12.41 -15.07
CA GLU A 350 7.20 13.06 -15.19
C GLU A 350 7.43 14.06 -14.04
N VAL A 351 6.39 14.84 -13.70
CA VAL A 351 6.43 15.78 -12.57
C VAL A 351 6.44 15.05 -11.23
N LEU A 352 5.63 14.00 -11.06
CA LEU A 352 5.65 13.23 -9.81
C LEU A 352 7.03 12.61 -9.57
N LEU A 353 7.63 12.03 -10.60
CA LEU A 353 8.96 11.45 -10.52
C LEU A 353 9.99 12.50 -10.11
N TRP A 354 9.91 13.70 -10.68
CA TRP A 354 10.76 14.83 -10.27
C TRP A 354 10.56 15.21 -8.80
N ILE A 355 9.32 15.25 -8.29
CA ILE A 355 9.04 15.55 -6.88
C ILE A 355 9.65 14.47 -5.97
N MET A 356 9.56 13.19 -6.34
CA MET A 356 10.21 12.10 -5.59
C MET A 356 11.73 12.26 -5.56
N HIS A 357 12.34 12.65 -6.69
CA HIS A 357 13.78 12.91 -6.79
C HIS A 357 14.18 14.09 -5.91
N GLU A 358 13.39 15.16 -5.92
CA GLU A 358 13.62 16.34 -5.09
C GLU A 358 13.59 15.99 -3.60
N ILE A 359 12.55 15.26 -3.14
CA ILE A 359 12.46 14.86 -1.73
C ILE A 359 13.63 13.94 -1.35
N ARG A 360 13.98 12.95 -2.19
CA ARG A 360 15.16 12.10 -1.96
C ARG A 360 16.45 12.92 -1.87
N LYS A 361 16.64 13.90 -2.76
CA LYS A 361 17.79 14.81 -2.71
C LYS A 361 17.83 15.56 -1.39
N ILE A 362 16.74 16.22 -0.99
CA ILE A 362 16.64 16.97 0.28
C ILE A 362 17.05 16.09 1.48
N ARG A 363 16.68 14.81 1.50
CA ARG A 363 16.97 13.90 2.61
C ARG A 363 18.36 13.29 2.59
N ARG A 364 18.95 13.14 1.40
CA ARG A 364 20.20 12.41 1.23
C ARG A 364 21.42 13.30 0.97
N ASP A 365 21.23 14.60 0.74
CA ASP A 365 22.32 15.53 0.34
C ASP A 365 23.48 15.55 1.33
N SER A 366 23.19 15.49 2.63
CA SER A 366 24.18 15.49 3.71
C SER A 366 24.72 14.09 4.07
N LEU A 367 24.26 13.02 3.42
CA LEU A 367 24.69 11.66 3.72
C LEU A 367 26.01 11.30 3.03
N ASP A 368 26.79 10.48 3.73
CA ASP A 368 28.01 9.89 3.19
C ASP A 368 27.76 9.14 1.88
N LYS A 369 28.74 9.19 0.99
CA LYS A 369 28.66 8.57 -0.34
C LYS A 369 28.32 7.07 -0.26
N SER A 370 28.91 6.34 0.69
CA SER A 370 28.65 4.91 0.88
C SER A 370 27.19 4.63 1.23
N VAL A 371 26.62 5.41 2.14
CA VAL A 371 25.21 5.31 2.55
C VAL A 371 24.29 5.66 1.38
N ARG A 372 24.58 6.74 0.66
CA ARG A 372 23.83 7.12 -0.55
C ARG A 372 23.82 6.01 -1.59
N THR A 373 24.98 5.42 -1.89
CA THR A 373 25.08 4.31 -2.85
C THR A 373 24.30 3.08 -2.39
N GLN A 374 24.30 2.77 -1.09
CA GLN A 374 23.50 1.67 -0.57
C GLN A 374 22.00 1.95 -0.73
N LEU A 375 21.53 3.15 -0.39
CA LEU A 375 20.13 3.54 -0.56
C LEU A 375 19.69 3.53 -2.03
N MET A 376 20.57 3.91 -2.97
CA MET A 376 20.29 3.79 -4.41
C MET A 376 20.07 2.34 -4.84
N ARG A 377 20.89 1.40 -4.35
CA ARG A 377 20.73 -0.04 -4.63
C ARG A 377 19.42 -0.60 -4.07
N ASP A 378 18.98 -0.09 -2.92
CA ASP A 378 17.69 -0.44 -2.33
C ASP A 378 16.53 0.12 -3.16
N ASP A 379 16.61 1.40 -3.60
CA ASP A 379 15.62 2.03 -4.47
C ASP A 379 15.48 1.24 -5.80
N GLU A 380 16.59 0.85 -6.43
CA GLU A 380 16.58 0.05 -7.66
C GLU A 380 15.94 -1.33 -7.46
N ARG A 381 16.16 -1.95 -6.29
CA ARG A 381 15.55 -3.24 -5.96
C ARG A 381 14.05 -3.10 -5.80
N GLU A 382 13.60 -2.06 -5.11
CA GLU A 382 12.18 -1.75 -4.98
C GLU A 382 11.56 -1.43 -6.35
N GLU A 383 12.21 -0.66 -7.20
CA GLU A 383 11.67 -0.37 -8.54
C GLU A 383 11.53 -1.65 -9.39
N ARG A 384 12.47 -2.60 -9.30
CA ARG A 384 12.33 -3.93 -9.93
C ARG A 384 11.13 -4.70 -9.38
N GLU A 385 10.95 -4.70 -8.05
CA GLU A 385 9.77 -5.29 -7.41
C GLU A 385 8.48 -4.63 -7.94
N LEU A 386 8.37 -3.30 -7.90
CA LEU A 386 7.18 -2.57 -8.32
C LEU A 386 6.84 -2.77 -9.80
N ARG A 387 7.87 -2.87 -10.66
CA ARG A 387 7.68 -3.22 -12.09
C ARG A 387 7.15 -4.63 -12.27
N SER A 388 7.62 -5.58 -11.46
CA SER A 388 7.16 -6.97 -11.56
C SER A 388 5.65 -7.09 -11.34
N TYR A 389 5.08 -6.31 -10.41
CA TYR A 389 3.63 -6.27 -10.18
C TYR A 389 2.83 -5.80 -11.40
N VAL A 390 3.34 -4.79 -12.12
CA VAL A 390 2.71 -4.31 -13.36
C VAL A 390 2.79 -5.37 -14.45
N ALA A 391 3.96 -5.99 -14.63
CA ALA A 391 4.14 -7.05 -15.61
C ALA A 391 3.20 -8.24 -15.35
N SER A 392 3.06 -8.66 -14.09
CA SER A 392 2.13 -9.72 -13.69
C SER A 392 0.66 -9.34 -13.93
N SER A 393 0.26 -8.10 -13.63
CA SER A 393 -1.10 -7.60 -13.90
C SER A 393 -1.42 -7.69 -15.39
N LEU A 394 -0.52 -7.17 -16.24
CA LEU A 394 -0.72 -7.15 -17.69
C LEU A 394 -0.74 -8.56 -18.27
N ALA A 395 0.12 -9.46 -17.80
CA ALA A 395 0.10 -10.85 -18.21
C ALA A 395 -1.23 -11.54 -17.87
N ASN A 396 -1.79 -11.27 -16.68
CA ASN A 396 -3.10 -11.80 -16.30
C ASN A 396 -4.22 -11.22 -17.17
N ASP A 397 -4.22 -9.90 -17.42
CA ASP A 397 -5.21 -9.24 -18.27
C ASP A 397 -5.17 -9.78 -19.72
N MET A 398 -3.98 -10.04 -20.25
CA MET A 398 -3.80 -10.67 -21.58
C MET A 398 -4.38 -12.08 -21.62
N ILE A 399 -4.12 -12.93 -20.61
CA ILE A 399 -4.65 -14.29 -20.55
C ILE A 399 -6.18 -14.30 -20.51
N HIS A 400 -6.78 -13.41 -19.72
CA HIS A 400 -8.23 -13.29 -19.62
C HIS A 400 -8.91 -12.71 -20.86
N SER A 401 -8.14 -12.09 -21.76
CA SER A 401 -8.63 -11.56 -23.04
C SER A 401 -8.61 -12.59 -24.18
N ILE A 402 -8.05 -13.80 -23.96
CA ILE A 402 -8.00 -14.88 -24.96
C ILE A 402 -9.30 -15.72 -24.87
N PRO A 403 -10.07 -15.87 -25.97
CA PRO A 403 -11.26 -16.72 -25.99
C PRO A 403 -10.91 -18.18 -25.71
N GLY A 404 -11.52 -18.78 -24.67
CA GLY A 404 -11.38 -20.21 -24.34
C GLY A 404 -10.48 -20.57 -23.16
N ALA A 405 -9.93 -19.59 -22.42
CA ALA A 405 -9.14 -19.88 -21.21
C ALA A 405 -10.04 -20.41 -20.06
N VAL A 406 -9.77 -21.65 -19.64
CA VAL A 406 -10.46 -22.32 -18.52
C VAL A 406 -10.03 -21.68 -17.19
N ASN A 407 -11.01 -21.36 -16.37
CA ASN A 407 -10.87 -20.65 -15.11
C ASN A 407 -10.27 -21.58 -14.02
N GLN A 408 -9.00 -21.43 -13.67
CA GLN A 408 -8.49 -21.85 -12.37
C GLN A 408 -8.35 -20.61 -11.49
N GLN A 409 -9.43 -20.29 -10.77
CA GLN A 409 -9.31 -19.41 -9.62
C GLN A 409 -8.46 -20.12 -8.57
N ARG A 410 -7.15 -19.84 -8.57
CA ARG A 410 -6.33 -20.09 -7.39
C ARG A 410 -6.69 -19.01 -6.39
N SER A 411 -7.46 -19.39 -5.38
CA SER A 411 -7.70 -18.57 -4.19
C SER A 411 -6.38 -18.49 -3.41
N ASP A 412 -5.52 -17.53 -3.75
CA ASP A 412 -4.55 -17.05 -2.77
C ASP A 412 -5.37 -16.45 -1.63
N GLU A 413 -5.22 -16.99 -0.41
CA GLU A 413 -6.00 -16.59 0.78
C GLU A 413 -5.86 -15.08 1.04
N VAL A 414 -6.80 -14.30 0.51
CA VAL A 414 -7.07 -12.96 1.02
C VAL A 414 -7.78 -13.17 2.36
N LYS A 415 -7.04 -13.06 3.46
CA LYS A 415 -7.63 -13.10 4.82
C LYS A 415 -8.64 -11.96 4.95
N THR A 416 -9.92 -12.29 4.87
CA THR A 416 -11.01 -11.44 5.34
C THR A 416 -11.01 -11.51 6.88
N PRO A 417 -11.06 -10.40 7.63
CA PRO A 417 -11.07 -10.44 9.08
C PRO A 417 -12.29 -11.20 9.63
N ALA A 418 -12.07 -12.07 10.62
CA ALA A 418 -13.13 -12.73 11.36
C ALA A 418 -13.66 -11.78 12.46
N GLY A 419 -14.98 -11.57 12.48
CA GLY A 419 -15.68 -10.96 13.61
C GLY A 419 -15.82 -9.44 13.56
N ALA A 420 -16.48 -8.90 12.54
CA ALA A 420 -17.16 -7.61 12.65
C ALA A 420 -18.63 -7.86 13.05
N PRO A 421 -19.16 -7.22 14.11
CA PRO A 421 -20.61 -7.09 14.27
C PRO A 421 -21.17 -6.47 12.98
N GLN A 422 -22.23 -7.05 12.46
CA GLN A 422 -23.02 -6.48 11.37
C GLN A 422 -23.35 -5.01 11.70
N GLU A 423 -23.14 -4.15 10.70
CA GLU A 423 -23.44 -2.71 10.67
C GLU A 423 -22.49 -1.76 11.43
N ALA A 424 -21.34 -1.50 10.81
CA ALA A 424 -20.90 -0.13 10.50
C ALA A 424 -19.87 -0.21 9.37
N ALA A 425 -20.25 0.18 8.16
CA ALA A 425 -19.28 0.50 7.13
C ALA A 425 -18.28 1.49 7.73
N VAL A 426 -16.98 1.19 7.67
CA VAL A 426 -15.93 2.16 8.02
C VAL A 426 -16.18 3.38 7.14
N GLN A 427 -16.75 4.41 7.76
CA GLN A 427 -17.06 5.69 7.13
C GLN A 427 -15.72 6.42 7.03
N TRP A 428 -15.09 6.31 5.87
CA TRP A 428 -14.04 7.25 5.48
C TRP A 428 -14.67 8.64 5.52
N SER A 429 -13.95 9.64 6.02
CA SER A 429 -14.50 10.98 6.15
C SER A 429 -14.79 11.53 4.75
N SER A 430 -16.03 11.39 4.29
CA SER A 430 -16.50 12.03 3.08
C SER A 430 -16.61 13.52 3.37
N HIS A 431 -15.55 14.29 3.13
CA HIS A 431 -15.66 15.73 3.22
C HIS A 431 -16.25 16.32 1.94
N SER A 432 -17.38 16.99 2.18
CA SER A 432 -17.96 18.12 1.46
C SER A 432 -17.06 18.75 0.42
N GLN A 433 -17.57 18.78 -0.81
CA GLN A 433 -17.35 19.89 -1.72
C GLN A 433 -17.54 21.20 -0.95
N MET A 434 -16.51 22.04 -0.94
CA MET A 434 -16.67 23.47 -0.68
C MET A 434 -17.51 24.05 -1.82
N ASP A 435 -18.79 24.27 -1.55
CA ASP A 435 -19.65 25.12 -2.37
C ASP A 435 -19.23 26.58 -2.14
N HIS A 436 -18.43 27.13 -3.05
CA HIS A 436 -18.27 28.58 -3.18
C HIS A 436 -19.44 29.13 -3.99
N SER A 437 -20.61 29.27 -3.34
CA SER A 437 -21.67 30.11 -3.87
C SER A 437 -21.37 31.57 -3.51
N GLY A 438 -20.85 32.30 -4.50
CA GLY A 438 -20.74 33.75 -4.43
C GLY A 438 -22.13 34.39 -4.40
N HIS A 439 -22.47 35.05 -3.30
CA HIS A 439 -23.58 36.00 -3.28
C HIS A 439 -23.12 37.33 -3.87
N ARG A 440 -23.56 37.60 -5.10
CA ARG A 440 -23.78 38.96 -5.62
C ARG A 440 -25.27 39.27 -5.48
N ARG A 441 -25.63 40.05 -4.47
CA ARG A 441 -26.39 41.30 -4.53
C ARG A 441 -26.75 41.75 -3.13
#